data_AF-A0A3D9B7D5-F1
#
_entry.id   AF-A0A3D9B7D5-F1
#
_cell.length_a   1.000
_cell.length_b   1.000
_cell.length_c   1.000
_cell.angle_alpha   90.00
_cell.angle_beta   90.00
_cell.angle_gamma   90.00
#
_symmetry.space_group_name_H-M   'P 1'
#
loop_
_entity.id
_entity.type
_entity.pdbx_description
1 polymer ?
#
loop_
_entity_poly.entity_id
_entity_poly.type
_entity_poly.pdbx_seq_one_letter_code
_entity_poly.pdbx_strand_id
1 'polypeptide(L)'
;MKPIFLMLFIAAASFTQAQAFPPPPAVANSSQKQLIDEFLEVSRYKEALINYAKEYLELKMFDYNVDPPKELLTKEQARTIINRFDFDDFKPSLHSSLSFISEKNLKELIQFHKGIGSTLSRDNSVFLITPSIDLNIKNQIDYAIENIKK
;
A
#
# COMPACT_ATOMS: atom_id res chain seq x y z
N MET A 1 -50.16 25.13 -5.11
CA MET A 1 -48.88 25.40 -5.79
C MET A 1 -47.67 25.44 -4.85
N LYS A 2 -47.77 26.00 -3.63
CA LYS A 2 -46.68 26.00 -2.63
C LYS A 2 -46.07 24.63 -2.24
N PRO A 3 -46.82 23.50 -2.13
CA PRO A 3 -46.22 22.24 -1.68
C PRO A 3 -45.38 21.53 -2.76
N ILE A 4 -45.65 21.80 -4.04
CA ILE A 4 -44.91 21.20 -5.17
C ILE A 4 -43.52 21.82 -5.30
N PHE A 5 -43.42 23.13 -5.11
CA PHE A 5 -42.13 23.83 -5.07
C PHE A 5 -41.25 23.36 -3.90
N LEU A 6 -41.86 23.02 -2.76
CA LEU A 6 -41.12 22.51 -1.59
C LEU A 6 -40.51 21.12 -1.86
N MET A 7 -41.26 20.22 -2.52
CA MET A 7 -40.77 18.90 -2.90
C MET A 7 -39.63 18.98 -3.94
N LEU A 8 -39.72 19.90 -4.90
CA LEU A 8 -38.65 20.10 -5.88
C LEU A 8 -37.35 20.61 -5.23
N PHE A 9 -37.47 21.46 -4.20
CA PHE A 9 -36.33 21.99 -3.45
C PHE A 9 -35.60 20.92 -2.63
N ILE A 10 -36.36 20.02 -1.99
CA ILE A 10 -35.80 18.92 -1.21
C ILE A 10 -35.08 17.92 -2.14
N ALA A 11 -35.68 17.59 -3.29
CA ALA A 11 -35.05 16.71 -4.27
C ALA A 11 -33.74 17.27 -4.82
N ALA A 12 -33.68 18.56 -5.15
CA ALA A 12 -32.46 19.22 -5.64
C ALA A 12 -31.34 19.30 -4.58
N ALA A 13 -31.70 19.50 -3.30
CA ALA A 13 -30.73 19.56 -2.20
C ALA A 13 -30.06 18.20 -1.92
N SER A 14 -30.73 17.08 -2.21
CA SER A 14 -30.14 15.74 -2.08
C SER A 14 -29.10 15.39 -3.15
N PHE A 15 -29.01 16.14 -4.26
CA PHE A 15 -28.02 15.89 -5.32
C PHE A 15 -26.68 16.61 -5.12
N THR A 16 -26.58 17.59 -4.22
CA THR A 16 -25.35 18.36 -4.03
C THR A 16 -24.27 17.64 -3.20
N GLN A 17 -24.62 16.55 -2.51
CA GLN A 17 -23.65 15.73 -1.76
C GLN A 17 -23.13 14.49 -2.51
N ALA A 18 -23.63 14.21 -3.73
CA ALA A 18 -23.24 13.02 -4.48
C ALA A 18 -21.99 13.20 -5.35
N GLN A 19 -21.44 14.42 -5.44
CA GLN A 19 -20.18 14.72 -6.14
C GLN A 19 -19.09 15.13 -5.14
N ALA A 20 -18.83 14.28 -4.15
CA ALA A 20 -17.51 14.30 -3.52
C ALA A 20 -16.54 13.78 -4.59
N PHE A 21 -15.98 14.69 -5.38
CA PHE A 21 -14.77 14.38 -6.16
C PHE A 21 -13.79 13.74 -5.18
N PRO A 22 -13.15 12.60 -5.53
CA PRO A 22 -12.12 12.05 -4.68
C PRO A 22 -11.14 13.18 -4.37
N PRO A 23 -10.81 13.43 -3.09
CA PRO A 23 -9.87 14.49 -2.75
C PRO A 23 -8.63 14.30 -3.64
N PRO A 24 -8.08 15.39 -4.19
CA PRO A 24 -6.88 15.28 -5.00
C PRO A 24 -5.84 14.47 -4.23
N PRO A 25 -5.03 13.63 -4.91
CA PRO A 25 -4.04 12.81 -4.23
C PRO A 25 -3.26 13.70 -3.27
N ALA A 26 -3.23 13.32 -1.99
CA ALA A 26 -2.53 14.11 -1.00
C ALA A 26 -1.04 14.14 -1.40
N VAL A 27 -0.58 15.32 -1.84
CA VAL A 27 0.82 15.52 -2.18
C VAL A 27 1.52 15.92 -0.89
N ALA A 28 2.40 15.06 -0.38
CA ALA A 28 3.24 15.41 0.75
C ALA A 28 3.98 16.72 0.45
N ASN A 29 3.91 17.69 1.35
CA ASN A 29 4.76 18.89 1.25
C ASN A 29 6.24 18.47 1.38
N SER A 30 7.18 19.33 0.98
CA SER A 30 8.61 18.97 0.93
C SER A 30 9.17 18.50 2.28
N SER A 31 8.72 19.08 3.39
CA SER A 31 9.15 18.69 4.74
C SER A 31 8.59 17.32 5.14
N GLN A 32 7.31 17.07 4.85
CA GLN A 32 6.67 15.79 5.12
C GLN A 32 7.28 14.67 4.26
N LYS A 33 7.65 14.96 3.00
CA LYS A 33 8.35 14.02 2.14
C LYS A 33 9.67 13.56 2.76
N GLN A 34 10.47 14.49 3.28
CA GLN A 34 11.73 14.17 3.96
C GLN A 34 11.51 13.31 5.21
N LEU A 35 10.48 13.59 6.00
CA LEU A 35 10.12 12.77 7.16
C LEU A 35 9.67 11.36 6.75
N ILE A 36 8.93 11.24 5.65
CA ILE A 36 8.56 9.92 5.11
C ILE A 36 9.82 9.17 4.66
N ASP A 37 10.72 9.80 3.93
CA ASP A 37 11.99 9.17 3.50
C ASP A 37 12.82 8.69 4.69
N GLU A 38 12.97 9.52 5.73
CA GLU A 38 13.66 9.15 6.96
C GLU A 38 12.94 7.98 7.65
N PHE A 39 11.62 8.01 7.74
CA PHE A 39 10.84 6.92 8.31
C PHE A 39 11.05 5.61 7.56
N LEU A 40 11.01 5.63 6.23
CA LEU A 40 11.22 4.44 5.40
C LEU A 40 12.61 3.82 5.62
N GLU A 41 13.63 4.66 5.77
CA GLU A 41 15.00 4.22 6.04
C GLU A 41 15.15 3.62 7.45
N VAL A 42 14.75 4.37 8.49
CA VAL A 42 14.99 3.94 9.88
C VAL A 42 14.15 2.73 10.29
N SER A 43 13.03 2.50 9.62
CA SER A 43 12.17 1.32 9.83
C SER A 43 12.55 0.12 8.97
N ARG A 44 13.59 0.24 8.13
CA ARG A 44 13.96 -0.80 7.15
C ARG A 44 12.77 -1.25 6.32
N TYR A 45 11.98 -0.26 5.88
CA TYR A 45 10.67 -0.48 5.28
C TYR A 45 10.77 -1.29 3.99
N LYS A 46 11.83 -1.06 3.20
CA LYS A 46 12.08 -1.79 1.96
C LYS A 46 12.19 -3.29 2.23
N GLU A 47 12.98 -3.69 3.21
CA GLU A 47 13.14 -5.11 3.56
C GLU A 47 11.83 -5.71 4.08
N ALA A 48 11.09 -4.99 4.92
CA ALA A 48 9.80 -5.45 5.40
C ALA A 48 8.78 -5.64 4.27
N LEU A 49 8.71 -4.69 3.35
CA LEU A 49 7.83 -4.76 2.17
C LEU A 49 8.22 -5.90 1.23
N ILE A 50 9.52 -6.15 1.04
CA ILE A 50 10.01 -7.29 0.26
C ILE A 50 9.64 -8.62 0.94
N ASN A 51 9.72 -8.71 2.26
CA ASN A 51 9.34 -9.92 2.98
C ASN A 51 7.83 -10.16 2.92
N TYR A 52 7.04 -9.10 3.05
CA TYR A 52 5.60 -9.15 2.78
C TYR A 52 5.29 -9.65 1.37
N ALA A 53 5.99 -9.14 0.36
CA ALA A 53 5.84 -9.56 -1.03
C ALA A 53 6.18 -11.05 -1.23
N LYS A 54 7.24 -11.56 -0.57
CA LYS A 54 7.60 -12.98 -0.60
C LYS A 54 6.49 -13.85 -0.02
N GLU A 55 5.97 -13.49 1.15
CA GLU A 55 4.89 -14.23 1.80
C GLU A 55 3.62 -14.25 0.93
N TYR A 56 3.24 -13.11 0.37
CA TYR A 56 2.10 -13.04 -0.57
C TYR A 56 2.34 -13.93 -1.80
N LEU A 57 3.54 -13.91 -2.35
CA LEU A 57 3.89 -14.71 -3.53
C LEU A 57 3.88 -16.21 -3.23
N GLU A 58 4.33 -16.65 -2.06
CA GLU A 58 4.24 -18.04 -1.62
C GLU A 58 2.78 -18.53 -1.60
N LEU A 59 1.85 -17.69 -1.16
CA LEU A 59 0.42 -18.01 -1.22
C LEU A 59 -0.11 -18.13 -2.66
N LYS A 60 0.47 -17.38 -3.60
CA LYS A 60 0.11 -17.42 -5.03
C LYS A 60 0.78 -18.55 -5.81
N MET A 61 1.78 -19.22 -5.23
CA MET A 61 2.47 -20.32 -5.89
C MET A 61 1.57 -21.54 -6.10
N PHE A 62 0.48 -21.68 -5.35
CA PHE A 62 -0.41 -22.84 -5.43
C PHE A 62 -1.86 -22.43 -5.60
N ASP A 63 -2.59 -23.18 -6.45
CA ASP A 63 -4.05 -23.13 -6.52
C ASP A 63 -4.61 -24.10 -5.48
N TYR A 64 -5.20 -23.55 -4.42
CA TYR A 64 -5.85 -24.32 -3.36
C TYR A 64 -7.33 -24.62 -3.65
N ASN A 65 -7.87 -24.21 -4.81
CA ASN A 65 -9.25 -24.52 -5.20
C ASN A 65 -9.41 -25.91 -5.82
N VAL A 66 -8.31 -26.68 -5.93
CA VAL A 66 -8.26 -28.02 -6.50
C VAL A 66 -7.58 -28.97 -5.51
N ASP A 67 -7.95 -30.26 -5.55
CA ASP A 67 -7.40 -31.31 -4.69
C ASP A 67 -6.74 -32.41 -5.54
N PRO A 68 -5.41 -32.65 -5.43
CA PRO A 68 -4.46 -31.91 -4.60
C PRO A 68 -4.18 -30.49 -5.12
N PRO A 69 -3.70 -29.56 -4.28
CA PRO A 69 -3.32 -28.22 -4.70
C PRO A 69 -2.35 -28.24 -5.88
N LYS A 70 -2.57 -27.37 -6.86
CA LYS A 70 -1.79 -27.33 -8.10
C LYS A 70 -0.74 -26.21 -8.04
N GLU A 71 0.52 -26.54 -8.29
CA GLU A 71 1.57 -25.53 -8.43
C GLU A 71 1.31 -24.64 -9.67
N LEU A 72 1.25 -23.34 -9.46
CA LEU A 72 1.04 -22.30 -10.48
C LEU A 72 2.33 -21.56 -10.85
N LEU A 73 3.30 -21.51 -9.93
CA LEU A 73 4.58 -20.82 -10.07
C LEU A 73 5.68 -21.64 -9.41
N THR A 74 6.80 -21.81 -10.11
CA THR A 74 7.99 -22.44 -9.53
C THR A 74 8.70 -21.51 -8.55
N LYS A 75 9.54 -22.08 -7.68
CA LYS A 75 10.40 -21.29 -6.78
C LYS A 75 11.32 -20.34 -7.54
N GLU A 76 11.82 -20.73 -8.71
CA GLU A 76 12.68 -19.92 -9.58
C GLU A 76 11.91 -18.74 -10.17
N GLN A 77 10.67 -18.96 -10.61
CA GLN A 77 9.78 -17.88 -11.07
C GLN A 77 9.49 -16.91 -9.94
N ALA A 78 9.16 -17.43 -8.75
CA ALA A 78 8.89 -16.60 -7.58
C ALA A 78 10.11 -15.73 -7.20
N ARG A 79 11.31 -16.32 -7.15
CA ARG A 79 12.56 -15.58 -6.94
C ARG A 79 12.80 -14.51 -8.00
N THR A 80 12.51 -14.81 -9.27
CA THR A 80 12.65 -13.85 -10.37
C THR A 80 11.73 -12.64 -10.19
N ILE A 81 10.49 -12.84 -9.75
CA ILE A 81 9.53 -11.75 -9.46
C ILE A 81 10.10 -10.84 -8.37
N ILE A 82 10.51 -11.42 -7.24
CA ILE A 82 11.02 -10.66 -6.09
C ILE A 82 12.31 -9.91 -6.46
N ASN A 83 13.21 -10.53 -7.22
CA ASN A 83 14.47 -9.89 -7.63
C ASN A 83 14.25 -8.74 -8.61
N ARG A 84 13.12 -8.70 -9.32
CA ARG A 84 12.74 -7.61 -10.23
C ARG A 84 11.88 -6.54 -9.56
N PHE A 85 11.58 -6.69 -8.26
CA PHE A 85 10.81 -5.69 -7.54
C PHE A 85 11.60 -4.37 -7.44
N ASP A 86 11.09 -3.34 -8.11
CA ASP A 86 11.65 -1.99 -8.04
C ASP A 86 10.96 -1.21 -6.90
N PHE A 87 11.72 -1.02 -5.82
CA PHE A 87 11.26 -0.25 -4.67
C PHE A 87 11.16 1.26 -4.98
N ASP A 88 12.01 1.79 -5.86
CA ASP A 88 12.02 3.20 -6.18
C ASP A 88 10.78 3.58 -7.00
N ASP A 89 10.35 2.73 -7.92
CA ASP A 89 9.06 2.86 -8.62
C ASP A 89 7.86 2.78 -7.68
N PHE A 90 8.01 2.12 -6.52
CA PHE A 90 6.95 2.01 -5.50
C PHE A 90 6.91 3.20 -4.53
N LYS A 91 7.99 3.98 -4.39
CA LYS A 91 8.06 5.13 -3.48
C LYS A 91 6.93 6.16 -3.65
N PRO A 92 6.46 6.52 -4.86
CA PRO A 92 5.33 7.44 -5.01
C PRO A 92 4.06 6.95 -4.30
N SER A 93 3.78 5.65 -4.33
CA SER A 93 2.67 5.03 -3.60
C SER A 93 2.84 5.15 -2.08
N LEU A 94 4.07 4.94 -1.59
CA LEU A 94 4.41 5.13 -0.17
C LEU A 94 4.23 6.58 0.26
N HIS A 95 4.76 7.54 -0.49
CA HIS A 95 4.64 8.97 -0.18
C HIS A 95 3.18 9.42 -0.15
N SER A 96 2.40 9.05 -1.18
CA SER A 96 0.97 9.36 -1.22
C SER A 96 0.24 8.78 -0.01
N SER A 97 0.47 7.50 0.29
CA SER A 97 -0.20 6.81 1.40
C SER A 97 0.19 7.31 2.78
N LEU A 98 1.47 7.65 2.99
CA LEU A 98 1.99 8.10 4.28
C LEU A 98 1.83 9.61 4.48
N SER A 99 1.49 10.38 3.44
CA SER A 99 1.19 11.82 3.55
C SER A 99 -0.02 12.13 4.45
N PHE A 100 -0.88 11.15 4.70
CA PHE A 100 -1.99 11.28 5.64
C PHE A 100 -1.56 11.21 7.11
N ILE A 101 -0.31 10.83 7.39
CA ILE A 101 0.27 10.83 8.74
C ILE A 101 0.82 12.23 9.03
N SER A 102 0.39 12.84 10.13
CA SER A 102 0.88 14.15 10.55
C SER A 102 2.40 14.15 10.77
N GLU A 103 3.07 15.29 10.54
CA GLU A 103 4.52 15.40 10.78
C GLU A 103 4.92 15.05 12.21
N LYS A 104 4.07 15.40 13.19
CA LYS A 104 4.27 15.03 14.60
C LYS A 104 4.33 13.51 14.75
N ASN A 105 3.36 12.81 14.19
CA ASN A 105 3.30 11.35 14.29
C ASN A 105 4.43 10.68 13.50
N LEU A 106 4.83 11.22 12.35
CA LEU A 106 6.02 10.73 11.63
C LEU A 106 7.28 10.85 12.47
N LYS A 107 7.50 11.98 13.16
CA LYS A 107 8.64 12.15 14.07
C LYS A 107 8.62 11.16 15.23
N GLU A 108 7.45 10.89 15.80
CA GLU A 108 7.29 9.88 16.86
C GLU A 108 7.59 8.46 16.34
N LEU A 109 7.12 8.10 15.15
CA LEU A 109 7.42 6.83 14.51
C LEU A 109 8.91 6.65 14.22
N ILE A 110 9.58 7.71 13.74
CA ILE A 110 11.04 7.73 13.51
C ILE A 110 11.80 7.49 14.82
N GLN A 111 11.44 8.21 15.88
CA GLN A 111 12.08 8.06 17.20
C GLN A 111 11.87 6.66 17.77
N PHE A 112 10.66 6.12 17.63
CA PHE A 112 10.34 4.76 18.04
C PHE A 112 11.23 3.72 17.34
N HIS A 113 11.33 3.76 16.01
CA HIS A 113 12.16 2.80 15.26
C HIS A 113 13.65 2.95 15.58
N LYS A 114 14.16 4.18 15.73
CA LYS A 114 15.55 4.40 16.17
C LYS A 114 15.79 3.81 17.57
N GLY A 115 14.83 3.96 18.48
CA GLY A 115 14.94 3.48 19.87
C GLY A 115 14.99 1.95 20.00
N ILE A 116 14.37 1.21 19.08
CA ILE A 116 14.34 -0.26 19.10
C ILE A 116 15.41 -0.91 18.21
N GLY A 117 16.28 -0.13 17.55
CA GLY A 117 17.27 -0.66 16.61
C GLY A 117 16.69 -1.07 15.26
N SER A 118 15.68 -0.33 14.78
CA SER A 118 15.05 -0.41 13.45
C SER A 118 14.10 -1.57 13.17
N THR A 119 14.32 -2.78 13.71
CA THR A 119 13.47 -3.94 13.39
C THR A 119 12.45 -4.26 14.48
N LEU A 120 11.19 -4.49 14.09
CA LEU A 120 10.10 -4.81 15.02
C LEU A 120 9.96 -6.30 15.34
N SER A 121 10.39 -7.17 14.44
CA SER A 121 10.28 -8.62 14.57
C SER A 121 11.51 -9.31 14.02
N ARG A 122 11.65 -10.60 14.37
CA ARG A 122 12.61 -11.49 13.71
C ARG A 122 12.28 -11.50 12.22
N ASP A 123 13.30 -11.30 11.38
CA ASP A 123 13.19 -11.21 9.93
C ASP A 123 12.41 -9.99 9.39
N ASN A 124 12.11 -8.98 10.23
CA ASN A 124 11.48 -7.72 9.82
C ASN A 124 10.11 -7.90 9.10
N SER A 125 9.30 -8.85 9.57
CA SER A 125 7.97 -9.16 9.05
C SER A 125 6.85 -8.23 9.54
N VAL A 126 7.11 -7.40 10.55
CA VAL A 126 6.13 -6.46 11.11
C VAL A 126 6.48 -5.04 10.70
N PHE A 127 5.55 -4.34 10.06
CA PHE A 127 5.72 -2.95 9.63
C PHE A 127 4.38 -2.23 9.49
N LEU A 128 4.43 -0.89 9.35
CA LEU A 128 3.24 -0.07 9.12
C LEU A 128 2.80 -0.18 7.65
N ILE A 129 1.63 -0.76 7.42
CA ILE A 129 1.03 -0.87 6.08
C ILE A 129 -0.36 -0.22 6.07
N THR A 130 -0.67 0.55 5.02
CA THR A 130 -2.03 1.06 4.78
C THR A 130 -2.74 0.18 3.75
N PRO A 131 -4.08 0.20 3.66
CA PRO A 131 -4.80 -0.54 2.62
C PRO A 131 -4.33 -0.21 1.19
N SER A 132 -3.97 1.04 0.92
CA SER A 132 -3.45 1.46 -0.38
C SER A 132 -2.08 0.85 -0.68
N ILE A 133 -1.18 0.81 0.30
CA ILE A 133 0.14 0.19 0.15
C ILE A 133 -0.03 -1.31 -0.10
N ASP A 134 -0.88 -1.97 0.70
CA ASP A 134 -1.22 -3.38 0.55
C ASP A 134 -1.73 -3.73 -0.85
N LEU A 135 -2.73 -2.98 -1.32
CA LEU A 135 -3.32 -3.22 -2.63
C LEU A 135 -2.29 -2.99 -3.76
N ASN A 136 -1.49 -1.93 -3.66
CA ASN A 136 -0.52 -1.59 -4.69
C ASN A 136 0.58 -2.64 -4.81
N ILE A 137 1.13 -3.15 -3.69
CA ILE A 137 2.17 -4.19 -3.75
C ILE A 137 1.60 -5.50 -4.30
N LYS A 138 0.37 -5.88 -3.90
CA LYS A 138 -0.31 -7.07 -4.43
C LYS A 138 -0.55 -6.97 -5.93
N ASN A 139 -1.05 -5.83 -6.40
CA ASN A 139 -1.27 -5.59 -7.83
C ASN A 139 0.02 -5.66 -8.65
N GLN A 140 1.12 -5.10 -8.13
CA GLN A 140 2.43 -5.18 -8.80
C GLN A 140 2.93 -6.62 -8.89
N ILE A 141 2.75 -7.42 -7.83
CA ILE A 141 3.11 -8.85 -7.83
C ILE A 141 2.21 -9.63 -8.79
N ASP A 142 0.89 -9.44 -8.72
CA ASP A 142 -0.06 -10.15 -9.59
C ASP A 142 0.20 -9.83 -11.08
N TYR A 143 0.51 -8.57 -11.41
CA TYR A 143 0.95 -8.19 -12.74
C TYR A 143 2.27 -8.87 -13.16
N ALA A 144 3.24 -8.98 -12.26
CA ALA A 144 4.50 -9.68 -12.54
C ALA A 144 4.27 -11.19 -12.77
N ILE A 145 3.38 -11.82 -12.01
CA ILE A 145 2.95 -13.21 -12.18
C ILE A 145 2.36 -13.42 -13.58
N GLU A 146 1.45 -12.53 -14.01
CA GLU A 146 0.83 -12.63 -15.33
C GLU A 146 1.83 -12.50 -16.49
N ASN A 147 2.85 -11.66 -16.33
CA ASN A 147 3.83 -11.42 -17.40
C ASN A 147 5.01 -12.40 -17.41
N ILE A 148 5.18 -13.23 -16.37
CA ILE A 148 6.13 -14.35 -16.41
C ILE A 148 5.60 -15.55 -17.20
N LYS A 149 4.28 -15.63 -17.37
CA LYS A 149 3.61 -16.71 -18.12
C LYS A 149 3.53 -16.45 -19.63
N LYS A 150 3.89 -15.24 -20.07
CA LYS A 150 3.98 -14.85 -21.49
C LYS A 150 5.39 -15.07 -22.01
#